data_AF-A0A931V1G7-F1
#
_entry.id   AF-A0A931V1G7-F1
#
_cell.length_a   1.000
_cell.length_b   1.000
_cell.length_c   1.000
_cell.angle_alpha   90.00
_cell.angle_beta   90.00
_cell.angle_gamma   90.00
#
_symmetry.space_group_name_H-M   'P 1'
#
loop_
_entity.id
_entity.type
_entity.pdbx_description
1 polymer ?
#
loop_
_entity_poly.entity_id
_entity_poly.type
_entity_poly.pdbx_seq_one_letter_code
_entity_poly.pdbx_strand_id
1 'polypeptide(L)'
;MNPWKLSTLILAPALVLVIGGAAVNTAGADDKKKDDKKEAPQPKMESAKDFLDKAHEKLEKATPDKGGHRVKAMKLIKDAIEEVELGIKWDNEHVSKEEAEKKNKKK
;
A
#
# COMPACT_ATOMS: atom_id res chain seq x y z
N MET A 1 24.27 -28.04 50.09
CA MET A 1 25.13 -26.88 49.77
C MET A 1 25.26 -26.81 48.26
N ASN A 2 24.67 -25.78 47.67
CA ASN A 2 24.18 -25.85 46.29
C ASN A 2 25.22 -25.25 45.32
N PRO A 3 25.63 -25.97 44.27
CA PRO A 3 26.70 -25.58 43.36
C PRO A 3 26.30 -24.52 42.32
N TRP A 4 25.40 -23.59 42.67
CA TRP A 4 24.84 -22.61 41.72
C TRP A 4 25.15 -21.14 42.07
N LYS A 5 26.11 -20.89 42.96
CA LYS A 5 26.50 -19.52 43.38
C LYS A 5 28.00 -19.28 43.28
N LEU A 6 28.66 -19.86 42.27
CA LEU A 6 30.08 -19.62 42.00
C LEU A 6 30.28 -19.42 40.48
N SER A 7 30.09 -18.19 40.01
CA SER A 7 30.71 -17.65 38.79
C SER A 7 30.20 -16.23 38.54
N THR A 8 30.51 -15.35 39.49
CA THR A 8 30.57 -13.89 39.24
C THR A 8 32.05 -13.55 39.18
N LEU A 9 32.43 -12.71 38.22
CA LEU A 9 33.79 -12.22 37.89
C LEU A 9 34.64 -13.15 37.02
N ILE A 10 34.71 -12.81 35.73
CA ILE A 10 35.92 -12.51 34.92
C ILE A 10 35.34 -11.92 33.61
N LEU A 11 35.27 -10.59 33.49
CA LEU A 11 36.25 -9.75 32.80
C LEU A 11 35.76 -9.35 31.38
N ALA A 12 34.99 -8.28 31.29
CA ALA A 12 34.97 -7.39 30.11
C ALA A 12 36.33 -6.63 30.06
N PRO A 13 36.86 -6.13 28.92
CA PRO A 13 36.12 -5.63 27.76
C PRO A 13 36.76 -5.94 26.37
N ALA A 14 35.94 -6.04 25.32
CA ALA A 14 36.41 -5.86 23.94
C ALA A 14 35.26 -5.36 23.06
N LEU A 15 34.99 -4.06 23.20
CA LEU A 15 34.09 -3.33 22.31
C LEU A 15 34.80 -3.17 20.96
N VAL A 16 34.45 -4.02 19.99
CA VAL A 16 35.03 -4.00 18.65
C VAL A 16 34.57 -2.74 17.91
N LEU A 17 35.57 -2.00 17.43
CA LEU A 17 35.48 -0.81 16.57
C LEU A 17 34.57 -1.04 15.34
N VAL A 18 33.62 -0.12 15.15
CA VAL A 18 32.86 0.05 13.90
C VAL A 18 33.49 1.18 13.10
N ILE A 19 34.29 0.83 12.07
CA ILE A 19 34.74 1.66 10.94
C ILE A 19 34.99 0.62 9.82
N GLY A 20 34.52 0.70 8.57
CA GLY A 20 33.78 1.67 7.78
C GLY A 20 33.89 1.21 6.31
N GLY A 21 32.92 1.59 5.47
CA GLY A 21 33.12 1.72 4.02
C GLY A 21 33.15 0.43 3.17
N ALA A 22 32.00 0.13 2.55
CA ALA A 22 31.99 -0.44 1.21
C ALA A 22 30.81 0.14 0.44
N ALA A 23 31.12 1.17 -0.34
CA ALA A 23 30.28 1.67 -1.40
C ALA A 23 30.03 0.54 -2.41
N VAL A 24 28.79 0.09 -2.55
CA VAL A 24 28.23 -0.43 -3.80
C VAL A 24 26.72 -0.27 -3.76
N ASN A 25 26.21 0.78 -4.39
CA ASN A 25 25.10 0.58 -5.32
C ASN A 25 25.41 1.43 -6.54
N THR A 26 25.95 0.71 -7.51
CA THR A 26 26.10 1.10 -8.90
C THR A 26 24.86 1.85 -9.34
N ALA A 27 25.06 3.09 -9.78
CA ALA A 27 24.14 3.79 -10.65
C ALA A 27 24.02 2.99 -11.95
N GLY A 28 23.12 1.99 -11.94
CA GLY A 28 22.63 1.36 -13.15
C GLY A 28 21.72 2.35 -13.84
N ALA A 29 22.27 2.99 -14.88
CA ALA A 29 21.49 3.57 -15.94
C ALA A 29 20.74 2.45 -16.66
N ASP A 30 19.59 2.05 -16.12
CA ASP A 30 18.56 1.39 -16.89
C ASP A 30 17.58 2.45 -17.34
N ASP A 31 17.83 2.93 -18.57
CA ASP A 31 16.88 3.63 -19.44
C ASP A 31 15.61 2.78 -19.64
N LYS A 32 14.76 2.67 -18.62
CA LYS A 32 13.34 2.38 -18.83
C LYS A 32 12.65 3.72 -19.02
N LYS A 33 12.66 4.20 -20.26
CA LYS A 33 11.52 4.96 -20.79
C LYS A 33 10.30 4.04 -20.75
N LYS A 34 9.71 3.86 -19.57
CA LYS A 34 8.30 3.52 -19.45
C LYS A 34 7.61 4.87 -19.44
N ASP A 35 6.84 5.11 -20.47
CA ASP A 35 6.01 6.28 -20.62
C ASP A 35 5.24 6.51 -19.32
N ASP A 36 5.65 7.52 -18.56
CA ASP A 36 5.09 7.90 -17.27
C ASP A 36 3.71 8.51 -17.50
N LYS A 37 2.74 7.66 -17.84
CA LYS A 37 1.33 7.90 -17.55
C LYS A 37 1.22 7.81 -16.04
N LYS A 38 1.68 8.87 -15.36
CA LYS A 38 1.55 9.00 -13.92
C LYS A 38 0.09 9.32 -13.65
N GLU A 39 -0.74 8.28 -13.69
CA GLU A 39 -1.92 8.20 -12.85
C GLU A 39 -1.43 8.68 -11.48
N ALA A 40 -1.83 9.88 -11.06
CA ALA A 40 -1.51 10.32 -9.72
C ALA A 40 -2.05 9.22 -8.82
N PRO A 41 -1.21 8.48 -8.09
CA PRO A 41 -1.70 7.34 -7.34
C PRO A 41 -2.82 7.87 -6.47
N GLN A 42 -3.99 7.26 -6.56
CA GLN A 42 -5.14 7.60 -5.74
C GLN A 42 -5.22 6.60 -4.59
N PRO A 43 -4.25 6.60 -3.64
CA PRO A 43 -4.13 5.54 -2.66
C PRO A 43 -5.37 5.43 -1.78
N LYS A 44 -6.11 6.53 -1.59
CA LYS A 44 -7.34 6.55 -0.80
C LYS A 44 -8.49 5.84 -1.51
N MET A 45 -8.68 6.05 -2.81
CA MET A 45 -9.74 5.41 -3.59
C MET A 45 -9.44 3.92 -3.77
N GLU A 46 -8.18 3.56 -4.03
CA GLU A 46 -7.74 2.16 -4.07
C GLU A 46 -7.91 1.47 -2.71
N SER A 47 -7.53 2.14 -1.62
CA SER A 47 -7.76 1.60 -0.26
C SER A 47 -9.25 1.45 0.04
N ALA A 48 -10.09 2.39 -0.40
CA ALA A 48 -11.54 2.31 -0.22
C ALA A 48 -12.11 1.08 -0.95
N LYS A 49 -11.67 0.82 -2.18
CA LYS A 49 -12.04 -0.38 -2.94
C LYS A 49 -11.64 -1.66 -2.18
N ASP A 50 -10.40 -1.75 -1.72
CA ASP A 50 -9.92 -2.90 -0.94
C ASP A 50 -10.73 -3.13 0.35
N PHE A 51 -11.12 -2.05 1.05
CA PHE A 51 -12.00 -2.16 2.20
C PHE A 51 -13.40 -2.66 1.85
N LEU A 52 -13.96 -2.21 0.72
CA LEU A 52 -15.26 -2.66 0.22
C LEU A 52 -15.23 -4.14 -0.18
N ASP A 53 -14.19 -4.59 -0.87
CA ASP A 53 -13.99 -6.00 -1.25
C ASP A 53 -13.91 -6.89 -0.01
N LYS A 54 -13.11 -6.50 0.98
CA LYS A 54 -13.02 -7.20 2.27
C LYS A 54 -14.34 -7.22 3.04
N ALA A 55 -15.12 -6.14 2.96
CA ALA A 55 -16.44 -6.09 3.57
C ALA A 55 -17.42 -7.04 2.87
N HIS A 56 -17.38 -7.10 1.54
CA HIS A 56 -18.18 -8.04 0.74
C HIS A 56 -17.89 -9.49 1.13
N GLU A 57 -16.62 -9.90 1.15
CA GLU A 57 -16.21 -11.25 1.53
C GLU A 57 -16.68 -11.65 2.94
N LYS A 58 -16.63 -10.70 3.88
CA LYS A 58 -17.12 -10.92 5.25
C LYS A 58 -18.62 -11.17 5.28
N LEU A 59 -19.39 -10.47 4.46
CA LEU A 59 -20.84 -10.67 4.35
C LEU A 59 -21.22 -11.96 3.61
N GLU A 60 -20.40 -12.42 2.66
CA GLU A 60 -20.57 -13.72 2.02
C GLU A 60 -20.43 -14.86 3.02
N LYS A 61 -19.42 -14.78 3.90
CA LYS A 61 -19.14 -15.77 4.95
C LYS A 61 -20.05 -15.65 6.18
N ALA A 62 -20.80 -14.55 6.31
CA ALA A 62 -21.68 -14.32 7.45
C ALA A 62 -22.88 -15.29 7.44
N THR A 63 -23.36 -15.66 8.64
CA THR A 63 -24.48 -16.58 8.78
C THR A 63 -25.73 -16.06 8.04
N PRO A 64 -26.47 -16.94 7.35
CA PRO A 64 -27.60 -16.54 6.53
C PRO A 64 -28.65 -15.72 7.27
N ASP A 65 -29.37 -14.93 6.48
CA ASP A 65 -30.66 -14.35 6.80
C ASP A 65 -30.79 -13.54 8.10
N LYS A 66 -30.01 -12.46 8.18
CA LYS A 66 -30.29 -11.31 9.07
C LYS A 66 -31.50 -10.52 8.52
N GLY A 67 -32.64 -11.19 8.29
CA GLY A 67 -33.84 -10.61 7.68
C GLY A 67 -33.62 -10.04 6.27
N GLY A 68 -32.84 -10.71 5.41
CA GLY A 68 -32.47 -10.20 4.09
C GLY A 68 -31.45 -9.04 4.06
N HIS A 69 -31.12 -8.43 5.20
CA HIS A 69 -30.18 -7.30 5.25
C HIS A 69 -28.78 -7.65 4.74
N ARG A 70 -28.32 -8.88 4.97
CA ARG A 70 -27.01 -9.36 4.46
C ARG A 70 -26.93 -9.28 2.93
N VAL A 71 -27.97 -9.76 2.24
CA VAL A 71 -28.04 -9.74 0.77
C VAL A 71 -28.15 -8.32 0.25
N LYS A 72 -28.98 -7.50 0.90
CA LYS A 72 -29.09 -6.07 0.58
C LYS A 72 -27.75 -5.33 0.74
N ALA A 73 -27.02 -5.60 1.82
CA ALA A 73 -25.72 -5.01 2.08
C ALA A 73 -24.67 -5.43 1.04
N MET A 74 -24.62 -6.72 0.66
CA MET A 74 -23.73 -7.17 -0.41
C MET A 74 -24.02 -6.45 -1.73
N LYS A 75 -25.30 -6.26 -2.08
CA LYS A 75 -25.67 -5.50 -3.29
C LYS A 75 -25.15 -4.06 -3.22
N LEU A 76 -25.44 -3.35 -2.12
CA LEU A 76 -24.99 -1.96 -1.95
C LEU A 76 -23.47 -1.82 -2.00
N ILE A 77 -22.72 -2.81 -1.49
CA ILE A 77 -21.27 -2.80 -1.57
C ILE A 77 -20.79 -2.97 -3.01
N LYS A 78 -21.41 -3.86 -3.81
CA LYS A 78 -21.09 -3.99 -5.23
C LYS A 78 -21.32 -2.69 -5.99
N ASP A 79 -22.48 -2.07 -5.79
CA ASP A 79 -22.80 -0.77 -6.39
C ASP A 79 -21.74 0.29 -6.00
N ALA A 80 -21.30 0.30 -4.73
CA ALA A 80 -20.25 1.21 -4.27
C ALA A 80 -18.87 0.94 -4.88
N ILE A 81 -18.50 -0.34 -5.07
CA ILE A 81 -17.24 -0.72 -5.74
C ILE A 81 -17.23 -0.17 -7.18
N GLU A 82 -18.34 -0.33 -7.90
CA GLU A 82 -18.47 0.16 -9.28
C GLU A 82 -18.28 1.68 -9.36
N GLU A 83 -18.91 2.44 -8.45
CA GLU A 83 -18.75 3.90 -8.39
C GLU A 83 -17.31 4.33 -8.07
N VAL A 84 -16.62 3.61 -7.18
CA VAL A 84 -15.21 3.88 -6.86
C VAL A 84 -14.32 3.62 -8.08
N GLU A 85 -14.56 2.53 -8.81
CA GLU A 85 -13.82 2.23 -10.05
C GLU A 85 -14.05 3.29 -11.12
N LEU A 86 -15.30 3.75 -11.28
CA LEU A 86 -15.64 4.84 -12.20
C LEU A 86 -14.94 6.14 -11.80
N GLY A 87 -14.90 6.47 -10.51
CA GLY A 87 -14.19 7.64 -10.00
C GLY A 87 -12.68 7.58 -10.25
N ILE A 88 -12.05 6.42 -10.03
CA ILE A 88 -10.63 6.20 -10.33
C ILE A 88 -10.38 6.39 -11.83
N LYS A 89 -11.21 5.76 -12.68
CA LYS A 89 -11.08 5.86 -14.13
C LYS A 89 -11.27 7.30 -14.62
N TRP A 90 -12.27 8.01 -14.11
CA TRP A 90 -12.53 9.40 -14.49
C TRP A 90 -11.32 10.29 -14.20
N ASP A 91 -10.74 10.19 -13.01
CA ASP A 91 -9.58 11.01 -12.63
C ASP A 91 -8.36 10.65 -13.48
N ASN A 92 -8.12 9.36 -13.73
CA ASN A 92 -7.05 8.90 -14.62
C ASN A 92 -7.18 9.48 -16.04
N GLU A 93 -8.42 9.65 -16.54
CA GLU A 93 -8.69 10.28 -17.83
C GLU A 93 -8.58 11.81 -17.80
N HIS A 94 -8.96 12.48 -16.71
CA HIS A 94 -9.04 13.95 -16.63
C HIS A 94 -7.78 14.63 -16.10
N VAL A 95 -7.05 14.02 -15.15
CA VAL A 95 -5.72 14.49 -14.71
C VAL A 95 -4.77 14.58 -15.91
N SER A 96 -4.82 13.58 -16.80
CA SER A 96 -4.00 13.57 -18.02
C SER A 96 -4.28 14.75 -18.96
N LYS A 97 -5.52 15.24 -19.00
CA LYS A 97 -5.94 16.36 -19.85
C LYS A 97 -5.61 17.71 -19.21
N GLU A 98 -5.91 17.89 -17.93
CA GLU A 98 -5.67 19.16 -17.23
C GLU A 98 -4.17 19.48 -17.12
N GLU A 99 -3.33 18.46 -16.91
CA GLU A 99 -1.87 18.64 -16.91
C GLU A 99 -1.31 18.93 -18.32
N ALA A 100 -1.89 18.34 -19.37
CA ALA A 100 -1.50 18.63 -20.76
C ALA A 100 -1.82 20.08 -21.14
N GLU A 101 -2.98 20.60 -20.74
CA GLU A 101 -3.36 22.00 -20.97
C GLU A 101 -2.48 22.99 -20.18
N LYS A 102 -2.15 22.67 -18.92
CA LYS A 102 -1.22 23.49 -18.12
C LYS A 102 0.19 23.54 -18.72
N LYS A 103 0.66 22.46 -19.36
CA LYS A 103 1.96 22.43 -20.08
C LYS A 103 1.94 23.26 -21.36
N ASN A 104 0.84 23.26 -22.11
CA ASN A 104 0.72 24.07 -23.34
C ASN A 104 0.61 25.58 -23.08
N LYS A 105 0.04 26.01 -21.95
CA LYS A 105 -0.02 27.45 -21.57
C LYS A 105 1.29 28.02 -21.01
N LYS A 106 2.28 27.17 -20.70
CA LYS A 106 3.60 27.59 -20.17
C LYS A 106 4.70 27.66 -21.26
N LYS A 107 4.39 27.35 -22.51
CA LYS A 107 5.23 27.60 -23.68
C LYS A 107 4.75 28.86 -24.40
#